data_AF-A0A3N3DSZ2-F1
#
_entry.id   AF-A0A3N3DSZ2-F1
#
_cell.length_a   1.000
_cell.length_b   1.000
_cell.length_c   1.000
_cell.angle_alpha   90.00
_cell.angle_beta   90.00
_cell.angle_gamma   90.00
#
_symmetry.space_group_name_H-M   'P 1'
#
loop_
_entity.id
_entity.type
_entity.pdbx_description
1 polymer ?
#
loop_
_entity_poly.entity_id
_entity_poly.type
_entity_poly.pdbx_seq_one_letter_code
_entity_poly.pdbx_strand_id
1 'polypeptide(L)'
;MKQMKLDFKQAAEAQSVEEMQTAIDSFSRLITQSQSAAYPPEKQNLYIEGFNKLSLSVEAINQELQQGDLEGAKQELKVIDGLREEYHDKRNPSIWSKIFG
;
A
#
# COMPACT_ATOMS: atom_id res chain seq x y z
N MET A 1 1.69 9.74 -2.18
CA MET A 1 0.47 9.12 -1.62
C MET A 1 -0.77 9.19 -2.53
N LYS A 2 -0.99 10.27 -3.31
CA LYS A 2 -2.15 10.34 -4.23
C LYS A 2 -2.24 9.16 -5.20
N GLN A 3 -1.12 8.79 -5.83
CA GLN A 3 -1.09 7.63 -6.73
C GLN A 3 -1.35 6.32 -5.99
N MET A 4 -0.72 6.08 -4.83
CA MET A 4 -1.03 4.90 -4.01
C MET A 4 -2.52 4.80 -3.65
N LYS A 5 -3.17 5.92 -3.32
CA LYS A 5 -4.62 5.93 -3.06
C LYS A 5 -5.42 5.57 -4.32
N LEU A 6 -5.01 6.07 -5.49
CA LEU A 6 -5.66 5.74 -6.76
C LEU A 6 -5.49 4.26 -7.09
N ASP A 7 -4.26 3.74 -7.00
CA ASP A 7 -3.93 2.33 -7.26
C ASP A 7 -4.71 1.41 -6.31
N PHE A 8 -4.79 1.75 -5.02
CA PHE A 8 -5.62 1.02 -4.06
C PHE A 8 -7.09 0.98 -4.49
N LYS A 9 -7.65 2.13 -4.89
CA LYS A 9 -9.04 2.22 -5.35
C LYS A 9 -9.27 1.36 -6.60
N GLN A 10 -8.35 1.41 -7.56
CA GLN A 10 -8.41 0.61 -8.78
C GLN A 10 -8.33 -0.88 -8.48
N ALA A 11 -7.46 -1.31 -7.55
CA ALA A 11 -7.40 -2.69 -7.10
C ALA A 11 -8.71 -3.14 -6.43
N ALA A 12 -9.34 -2.27 -5.61
CA ALA A 12 -10.61 -2.57 -4.95
C ALA A 12 -11.79 -2.67 -5.93
N GLU A 13 -11.77 -1.86 -6.99
CA GLU A 13 -12.82 -1.81 -8.02
C GLU A 13 -12.59 -2.81 -9.17
N ALA A 14 -11.44 -3.50 -9.19
CA ALA A 14 -11.07 -4.44 -10.25
C ALA A 14 -12.10 -5.56 -10.42
N GLN A 15 -12.44 -5.84 -11.68
CA GLN A 15 -13.38 -6.89 -12.08
C GLN A 15 -12.66 -8.13 -12.62
N SER A 16 -11.33 -8.07 -12.80
CA SER A 16 -10.50 -9.21 -13.17
C SER A 16 -9.18 -9.25 -12.41
N VAL A 17 -8.52 -10.42 -12.45
CA VAL A 17 -7.18 -10.62 -11.91
C VAL A 17 -6.19 -9.69 -12.58
N GLU A 18 -6.26 -9.51 -13.90
CA GLU A 18 -5.35 -8.65 -14.67
C GLU A 18 -5.50 -7.17 -14.30
N GLU A 19 -6.73 -6.70 -14.12
CA GLU A 19 -7.01 -5.33 -13.66
C GLU A 19 -6.44 -5.09 -12.27
N MET A 20 -6.67 -6.03 -11.35
CA MET A 20 -6.15 -5.93 -9.98
C MET A 20 -4.63 -6.00 -9.96
N GLN A 21 -4.02 -6.93 -10.72
CA GLN A 21 -2.57 -7.08 -10.81
C GLN A 21 -1.91 -5.80 -11.31
N THR A 22 -2.48 -5.15 -12.33
CA THR A 22 -1.96 -3.89 -12.86
C THR A 22 -1.91 -2.79 -11.79
N ALA A 23 -2.96 -2.68 -11.00
CA ALA A 23 -3.04 -1.71 -9.90
C ALA A 23 -2.06 -2.04 -8.77
N ILE A 24 -1.97 -3.32 -8.37
CA ILE A 24 -1.07 -3.79 -7.32
C ILE A 24 0.40 -3.65 -7.71
N ASP A 25 0.76 -3.86 -8.97
CA ASP A 25 2.13 -3.64 -9.48
C ASP A 25 2.55 -2.17 -9.38
N SER A 26 1.63 -1.26 -9.70
CA SER A 26 1.87 0.18 -9.53
C SER A 26 2.02 0.53 -8.05
N PHE A 27 1.14 0.02 -7.20
CA PHE A 27 1.19 0.24 -5.75
C PHE A 27 2.51 -0.27 -5.14
N SER A 28 2.93 -1.49 -5.52
CA SER A 28 4.17 -2.13 -5.11
C SER A 28 5.39 -1.27 -5.44
N ARG A 29 5.46 -0.75 -6.67
CA ARG A 29 6.55 0.13 -7.11
C ARG A 29 6.65 1.39 -6.25
N LEU A 30 5.51 1.97 -5.88
CA LEU A 30 5.47 3.15 -5.03
C LEU A 30 5.89 2.85 -3.59
N ILE A 31 5.60 1.66 -3.06
CA ILE A 31 6.12 1.23 -1.76
C ILE A 31 7.64 1.18 -1.80
N THR A 32 8.22 0.49 -2.79
CA THR A 32 9.67 0.37 -2.96
C THR A 32 10.34 1.74 -3.09
N GLN A 33 9.75 2.63 -3.90
CA GLN A 33 10.22 4.01 -4.01
C GLN A 33 10.20 4.73 -2.65
N SER A 34 9.12 4.56 -1.88
CA SER A 34 8.98 5.22 -0.59
C SER A 34 9.97 4.65 0.45
N GLN A 35 10.23 3.34 0.46
CA GLN A 35 11.25 2.73 1.32
C GLN A 35 12.66 3.29 1.08
N SER A 36 12.96 3.72 -0.14
CA SER A 36 14.27 4.29 -0.51
C SER A 36 14.44 5.77 -0.13
N ALA A 37 13.36 6.43 0.33
CA ALA A 37 13.41 7.84 0.69
C ALA A 37 14.10 8.04 2.05
N ALA A 38 14.74 9.20 2.21
CA ALA A 38 15.26 9.65 3.50
C ALA A 38 14.14 10.27 4.34
N TYR A 39 14.01 9.83 5.58
CA TYR A 39 13.06 10.39 6.54
C TYR A 39 13.77 10.97 7.75
N PRO A 40 13.11 11.87 8.50
CA PRO A 40 13.63 12.34 9.77
C PRO A 40 14.00 11.16 10.69
N PRO A 41 15.17 11.16 11.34
CA PRO A 41 15.66 10.02 12.11
C PRO A 41 14.67 9.49 13.16
N GLU A 42 13.89 10.38 13.77
CA GLU A 42 12.88 10.04 14.77
C GLU A 42 11.67 9.30 14.21
N LYS A 43 11.53 9.23 12.87
CA LYS A 43 10.41 8.58 12.17
C LYS A 43 10.83 7.52 11.17
N GLN A 44 12.11 7.44 10.83
CA GLN A 44 12.65 6.48 9.87
C GLN A 44 12.16 5.06 10.18
N ASN A 45 12.34 4.60 11.42
CA ASN A 45 11.95 3.23 11.81
C ASN A 45 10.44 3.01 11.68
N LEU A 46 9.61 3.96 12.12
CA LEU A 46 8.16 3.88 12.03
C LEU A 46 7.70 3.75 10.57
N TYR A 47 8.30 4.52 9.67
CA TYR A 47 7.88 4.53 8.27
C TYR A 47 8.36 3.27 7.53
N ILE A 48 9.61 2.87 7.74
CA ILE A 48 10.13 1.62 7.18
C ILE A 48 9.32 0.42 7.68
N GLU A 49 8.92 0.39 8.96
CA GLU A 49 8.02 -0.65 9.48
C GLU A 49 6.68 -0.68 8.71
N GLY A 50 6.05 0.48 8.54
CA GLY A 50 4.78 0.59 7.79
C GLY A 50 4.92 0.11 6.34
N PHE A 51 5.98 0.51 5.64
CA PHE A 51 6.21 0.04 4.27
C PHE A 51 6.50 -1.46 4.21
N ASN A 52 7.23 -2.02 5.16
CA ASN A 52 7.47 -3.46 5.22
C ASN A 52 6.16 -4.24 5.37
N LYS A 53 5.23 -3.77 6.22
CA LYS A 53 3.90 -4.39 6.35
C LYS A 53 3.08 -4.28 5.07
N LEU A 54 3.15 -3.15 4.38
CA LEU A 54 2.51 -2.98 3.07
C LEU A 54 3.11 -3.92 2.01
N SER A 55 4.44 -4.11 1.99
CA SER A 55 5.10 -5.07 1.09
C SER A 55 4.61 -6.50 1.33
N LEU A 56 4.48 -6.93 2.59
CA LEU A 56 3.96 -8.26 2.92
C LEU A 56 2.50 -8.43 2.48
N SER A 57 1.68 -7.40 2.64
CA SER A 57 0.28 -7.43 2.19
C SER A 57 0.19 -7.53 0.66
N VAL A 58 1.04 -6.80 -0.07
CA VAL A 58 1.15 -6.89 -1.53
C VAL A 58 1.61 -8.29 -1.98
N GLU A 59 2.54 -8.91 -1.25
CA GLU A 59 2.98 -10.27 -1.55
C GLU A 59 1.85 -11.29 -1.40
N ALA A 60 1.06 -11.20 -0.32
CA ALA A 60 -0.12 -12.05 -0.13
C ALA A 60 -1.15 -11.85 -1.26
N ILE A 61 -1.46 -10.60 -1.62
CA ILE A 61 -2.37 -10.31 -2.75
C ILE A 61 -1.84 -10.92 -4.05
N ASN A 62 -0.54 -10.80 -4.34
CA ASN A 62 0.05 -11.39 -5.54
C ASN A 62 -0.04 -12.92 -5.55
N GLN A 63 0.08 -13.58 -4.39
CA GLN A 63 -0.10 -15.02 -4.30
C GLN A 63 -1.54 -15.43 -4.64
N GLU A 64 -2.54 -14.68 -4.19
CA GLU A 64 -3.94 -14.93 -4.54
C GLU A 64 -4.20 -14.70 -6.03
N LEU A 65 -3.69 -13.58 -6.58
CA LEU A 65 -3.82 -13.26 -8.01
C LEU A 65 -3.15 -14.31 -8.91
N GLN A 66 -1.98 -14.85 -8.52
CA GLN A 66 -1.31 -15.94 -9.24
C GLN A 66 -2.13 -17.24 -9.28
N GLN A 67 -2.96 -17.47 -8.27
CA GLN A 67 -3.89 -18.60 -8.22
C GLN A 67 -5.20 -18.32 -8.96
N GLY A 68 -5.39 -17.09 -9.46
CA GLY A 68 -6.63 -16.64 -10.08
C GLY A 68 -7.72 -16.30 -9.07
N ASP A 69 -7.40 -16.21 -7.78
CA ASP A 69 -8.36 -15.90 -6.72
C ASP A 69 -8.51 -14.39 -6.52
N LEU A 70 -9.38 -13.78 -7.32
CA LEU A 70 -9.69 -12.34 -7.20
C LEU A 70 -10.38 -12.00 -5.88
N GLU A 71 -11.21 -12.88 -5.33
CA GLU A 71 -11.94 -12.61 -4.09
C GLU A 71 -11.02 -12.71 -2.88
N GLY A 72 -10.13 -13.72 -2.85
CA GLY A 72 -9.04 -13.83 -1.88
C GLY A 72 -8.14 -12.60 -1.91
N ALA A 73 -7.72 -12.18 -3.11
CA ALA A 73 -6.93 -10.96 -3.29
C ALA A 73 -7.65 -9.70 -2.74
N LYS A 74 -8.96 -9.54 -3.00
CA LYS A 74 -9.75 -8.43 -2.47
C LYS A 74 -9.92 -8.49 -0.96
N GLN A 75 -9.95 -9.68 -0.37
CA GLN A 75 -9.98 -9.84 1.07
C GLN A 75 -8.66 -9.40 1.71
N GLU A 76 -7.52 -9.77 1.12
CA GLU A 76 -6.19 -9.32 1.55
C GLU A 76 -6.00 -7.81 1.36
N LEU A 77 -6.61 -7.21 0.33
CA LEU A 77 -6.59 -5.76 0.11
C LEU A 77 -7.14 -4.96 1.31
N LYS A 78 -8.07 -5.53 2.10
CA LYS A 78 -8.60 -4.88 3.30
C LYS A 78 -7.55 -4.68 4.39
N VAL A 79 -6.50 -5.52 4.41
CA VAL A 79 -5.36 -5.37 5.32
C VAL A 79 -4.58 -4.09 4.99
N ILE A 80 -4.43 -3.77 3.71
CA ILE A 80 -3.80 -2.52 3.26
C ILE A 80 -4.59 -1.30 3.75
N ASP A 81 -5.93 -1.36 3.74
CA ASP A 81 -6.76 -0.25 4.25
C ASP A 81 -6.60 -0.07 5.77
N GLY A 82 -6.58 -1.15 6.54
CA GLY A 82 -6.31 -1.10 7.98
C GLY A 82 -4.94 -0.51 8.30
N LEU A 83 -3.91 -0.89 7.55
CA LEU A 83 -2.56 -0.31 7.69
C LEU A 83 -2.53 1.17 7.30
N ARG A 84 -3.28 1.57 6.26
CA ARG A 84 -3.43 2.98 5.88
C ARG A 84 -3.99 3.78 7.04
N GLU A 85 -5.02 3.29 7.72
CA GLU A 85 -5.64 3.97 8.86
C GLU A 85 -4.72 4.01 10.07
N GLU A 86 -4.11 2.89 10.46
CA GLU A 86 -3.18 2.81 11.58
C GLU A 86 -2.02 3.81 11.44
N TYR A 87 -1.38 3.83 10.28
CA TYR A 87 -0.27 4.73 9.99
C TYR A 87 -0.73 6.12 9.53
N HIS A 88 -2.03 6.36 9.37
CA HIS A 88 -2.64 7.68 9.25
C HIS A 88 -2.90 8.31 10.61
N ASP A 89 -3.33 7.53 11.60
CA ASP A 89 -3.69 8.02 12.93
C ASP A 89 -2.48 8.15 13.85
N LYS A 90 -1.44 7.33 13.64
CA LYS A 90 -0.10 7.56 14.23
C LYS A 90 0.58 8.81 13.66
N ARG A 91 -0.05 9.56 12.73
CA ARG A 91 0.43 10.84 12.20
C ARG A 91 -0.03 11.97 13.09
N ASN A 92 0.92 12.78 13.55
CA ASN A 92 0.63 14.19 13.76
C ASN A 92 0.33 14.80 12.36
N PRO A 93 -0.92 15.21 12.06
CA PRO A 93 -1.41 15.42 10.68
C PRO A 93 -0.67 16.52 9.89
N SER A 94 0.04 17.43 10.57
CA SER A 94 0.68 18.62 9.99
C SER A 94 1.90 18.35 9.08
N ILE A 95 2.58 17.21 9.23
CA ILE A 95 3.87 16.95 8.57
C ILE A 95 3.70 16.18 7.26
N TRP A 96 2.72 15.29 7.18
CA TRP A 96 2.50 14.47 6.00
C TRP A 96 1.83 15.22 4.85
N SER A 97 1.01 16.25 5.12
CA SER A 97 0.54 17.15 4.06
C SER A 97 1.66 17.97 3.42
N LYS A 98 2.76 18.22 4.15
CA LYS A 98 3.90 19.00 3.65
C LYS A 98 4.88 18.19 2.82
N ILE A 99 5.08 16.92 3.18
CA ILE A 99 6.05 16.06 2.48
C ILE A 99 5.35 15.22 1.38
N PHE A 100 4.06 14.92 1.54
CA PHE A 100 3.34 13.97 0.68
C PHE A 100 1.92 14.42 0.27
N GLY A 101 1.56 15.69 0.55
CA GLY A 101 0.29 16.31 0.15
C GLY A 101 0.17 16.58 -1.35
#